data_AF-A0A536WZX7-F1
#
_entry.id   AF-A0A536WZX7-F1
#
_cell.length_a   1.000
_cell.length_b   1.000
_cell.length_c   1.000
_cell.angle_alpha   90.00
_cell.angle_beta   90.00
_cell.angle_gamma   90.00
#
_symmetry.space_group_name_H-M   'P 1'
#
loop_
_entity.id
_entity.type
_entity.pdbx_description
1 polymer ?
#
loop_
_entity_poly.entity_id
_entity_poly.type
_entity_poly.pdbx_seq_one_letter_code
_entity_poly.pdbx_strand_id
1 'polypeptide(L)' 'MPEKRTLERARRKARAGKSPSSVAGEFVREEMEDIRKGKHGARSARQAIAIGLSKARRAGVPLPPKGKRTRKRASSRR' A
#
# COMPACT_ATOMS: atom_id res chain seq x y z
N MET A 1 0.61 -10.10 -4.05
CA MET A 1 1.77 -9.93 -3.15
C MET A 1 2.78 -9.01 -3.84
N PRO A 2 3.64 -8.26 -3.12
CA PRO A 2 4.63 -7.35 -3.74
C PRO A 2 5.70 -8.11 -4.52
N GLU A 3 6.30 -7.47 -5.53
CA GLU A 3 7.41 -8.03 -6.31
C GLU A 3 8.68 -8.15 -5.44
N LYS A 4 9.54 -9.13 -5.78
CA LYS A 4 10.82 -9.38 -5.08
C LYS A 4 11.70 -8.11 -5.07
N ARG A 5 11.73 -7.37 -6.17
CA ARG A 5 12.48 -6.12 -6.32
C ARG A 5 12.01 -5.05 -5.32
N THR A 6 10.70 -4.94 -5.11
CA THR A 6 10.11 -4.00 -4.14
C THR A 6 10.52 -4.35 -2.71
N LEU A 7 10.53 -5.64 -2.37
CA LEU A 7 11.01 -6.12 -1.07
C LEU A 7 12.49 -5.81 -0.85
N GLU A 8 13.35 -6.03 -1.85
CA GLU A 8 14.78 -5.71 -1.74
C GLU A 8 15.03 -4.22 -1.54
N ARG A 9 14.34 -3.37 -2.31
CA ARG A 9 14.43 -1.91 -2.15
C ARG A 9 13.95 -1.46 -0.78
N ALA A 10 12.82 -2.00 -0.32
CA ALA A 10 12.30 -1.73 1.02
C ALA A 10 13.31 -2.15 2.11
N ARG A 11 13.90 -3.35 2.00
CA ARG A 11 14.94 -3.84 2.91
C ARG A 11 16.19 -2.97 2.89
N ARG A 12 16.63 -2.52 1.71
CA ARG A 12 17.78 -1.59 1.59
C ARG A 12 17.50 -0.26 2.28
N LYS A 13 16.30 0.31 2.11
CA LYS A 13 15.90 1.53 2.80
C LYS A 13 15.83 1.35 4.31
N ALA A 14 15.29 0.23 4.79
CA ALA A 14 15.24 -0.09 6.21
C ALA A 14 16.65 -0.24 6.80
N ARG A 15 17.55 -0.95 6.12
CA ARG A 15 18.97 -1.07 6.51
C ARG A 15 19.70 0.27 6.53
N ALA A 16 19.31 1.20 5.66
CA ALA A 16 19.84 2.56 5.64
C ALA A 16 19.21 3.48 6.71
N GLY A 17 18.43 2.94 7.65
CA GLY A 17 17.82 3.71 8.75
C GLY A 17 16.68 4.64 8.33
N LYS A 18 16.09 4.46 7.13
CA LYS A 18 15.01 5.33 6.66
C LYS A 18 13.71 5.08 7.43
N SER A 19 12.88 6.12 7.53
CA SER A 19 11.59 6.06 8.21
C SER A 19 10.63 5.01 7.63
N PRO A 20 9.70 4.45 8.42
CA PRO A 20 8.75 3.44 7.95
C PRO A 20 7.89 3.91 6.76
N SER A 21 7.55 5.20 6.71
CA SER A 21 6.82 5.80 5.58
C SER A 21 7.66 5.81 4.29
N SER A 22 8.96 6.06 4.41
CA SER A 22 9.90 6.02 3.28
C SER A 22 10.11 4.61 2.72
N VAL A 23 10.12 3.60 3.61
CA VAL A 23 10.16 2.18 3.25
C VAL A 23 8.85 1.77 2.57
N ALA A 24 7.70 2.16 3.15
CA ALA A 24 6.39 1.90 2.59
C ALA A 24 6.16 2.54 1.22
N GLY A 25 6.82 3.66 0.94
CA GLY A 25 6.78 4.34 -0.35
C GLY A 25 7.18 3.47 -1.55
N GLU A 26 8.03 2.45 -1.34
CA GLU A 26 8.38 1.51 -2.42
C GLU A 26 7.16 0.71 -2.90
N PHE A 27 6.29 0.30 -1.98
CA PHE A 27 5.07 -0.45 -2.29
C PHE A 27 4.00 0.42 -2.95
N VAL A 28 3.92 1.70 -2.56
CA VAL A 28 3.02 2.66 -3.21
C VAL A 28 3.52 2.97 -4.63
N ARG A 29 4.83 3.12 -4.82
CA ARG A 29 5.45 3.34 -6.13
C ARG A 29 5.19 2.16 -7.06
N GLU A 30 5.40 0.93 -6.58
CA GLU A 30 5.06 -0.30 -7.31
C GLU A 30 3.59 -0.31 -7.74
N GLU A 31 2.66 -0.10 -6.80
CA GLU A 31 1.22 -0.10 -7.10
C GLU A 31 0.85 0.92 -8.18
N MET A 32 1.43 2.12 -8.11
CA MET A 32 1.22 3.17 -9.11
C MET A 32 1.82 2.82 -10.46
N GLU A 33 2.94 2.08 -10.50
CA GLU A 33 3.53 1.58 -11.75
C GLU A 33 2.68 0.46 -12.36
N ASP A 34 2.17 -0.46 -11.54
CA ASP A 34 1.32 -1.56 -11.99
C ASP A 34 0.01 -1.03 -12.62
N ILE A 35 -0.58 0.02 -12.01
CA ILE A 35 -1.75 0.70 -12.57
C ILE A 35 -1.41 1.39 -13.90
N ARG A 36 -0.28 2.11 -13.96
CA ARG A 36 0.18 2.77 -15.21
C ARG A 36 0.46 1.78 -16.34
N LYS A 37 0.94 0.59 -16.01
CA LYS A 37 1.18 -0.51 -16.96
C LYS A 37 -0.09 -1.28 -17.32
N GLY A 38 -1.24 -0.94 -16.74
CA GLY A 38 -2.51 -1.61 -17.02
C GLY A 38 -2.65 -3.01 -16.41
N LYS A 39 -1.78 -3.40 -15.46
CA LYS A 39 -1.89 -4.72 -14.80
C LYS A 39 -3.19 -4.85 -13.99
N HIS A 40 -3.61 -3.76 -13.34
CA HIS A 40 -4.88 -3.65 -12.62
C HIS A 40 -5.30 -2.18 -12.46
N GLY A 41 -6.60 -1.93 -12.29
CA GLY A 41 -7.14 -0.59 -12.08
C GLY A 41 -7.29 -0.19 -10.61
N ALA A 42 -7.27 1.11 -10.34
CA ALA A 42 -7.78 1.70 -9.10
C ALA A 42 -8.77 2.82 -9.45
N ARG A 43 -9.86 2.94 -8.71
CA ARG A 43 -10.87 3.99 -8.90
C ARG A 43 -10.35 5.38 -8.52
N SER A 44 -9.23 5.46 -7.81
CA SER A 44 -8.58 6.72 -7.43
C SER A 44 -7.13 6.52 -7.00
N ALA A 45 -6.34 7.61 -7.04
CA ALA A 45 -5.00 7.63 -6.48
C ALA A 45 -4.98 7.30 -4.98
N ARG A 46 -5.98 7.76 -4.21
CA ARG A 46 -6.12 7.43 -2.78
C ARG A 46 -6.28 5.93 -2.56
N GLN A 47 -7.03 5.27 -3.45
CA GLN A 47 -7.18 3.81 -3.40
C GLN A 47 -5.86 3.11 -3.72
N ALA A 48 -5.14 3.53 -4.76
CA ALA A 48 -3.82 2.99 -5.09
C ALA A 48 -2.85 3.09 -3.90
N ILE A 49 -2.75 4.27 -3.30
CA ILE A 49 -1.93 4.48 -2.09
C ILE A 49 -2.37 3.54 -0.97
N ALA A 50 -3.67 3.41 -0.72
CA ALA A 50 -4.19 2.52 0.31
C ALA A 50 -3.84 1.04 0.06
N ILE A 51 -3.86 0.59 -1.20
CA ILE A 51 -3.46 -0.77 -1.59
C ILE A 51 -1.95 -0.95 -1.35
N GLY A 52 -1.11 -0.02 -1.83
CA GLY A 52 0.34 -0.04 -1.59
C GLY A 52 0.71 -0.08 -0.11
N LEU A 53 0.08 0.78 0.73
CA LEU A 53 0.27 0.76 2.18
C LEU A 53 -0.24 -0.53 2.85
N SER A 54 -1.19 -1.23 2.23
CA SER A 54 -1.64 -2.55 2.71
C SER A 54 -0.61 -3.63 2.40
N LYS A 55 -0.03 -3.60 1.20
CA LYS A 55 1.08 -4.48 0.81
C LYS A 55 2.28 -4.27 1.73
N ALA A 56 2.65 -3.02 2.02
CA ALA A 56 3.74 -2.69 2.94
C ALA A 56 3.55 -3.28 4.35
N ARG A 57 2.35 -3.14 4.94
CA ARG A 57 2.03 -3.77 6.24
C ARG A 57 2.16 -5.28 6.20
N ARG A 58 1.64 -5.92 5.15
CA ARG A 58 1.74 -7.37 4.97
C ARG A 58 3.19 -7.83 4.80
N ALA A 59 4.05 -6.99 4.25
CA ALA A 59 5.48 -7.23 4.12
C ALA A 59 6.28 -6.94 5.41
N GLY A 60 5.61 -6.59 6.53
CA GLY A 60 6.25 -6.36 7.83
C GLY A 60 6.79 -4.95 8.05
N VAL A 61 6.43 -3.97 7.20
CA VAL A 61 6.80 -2.57 7.46
C VAL A 61 5.99 -2.05 8.67
N PRO A 62 6.63 -1.48 9.70
CA PRO A 62 5.97 -1.03 10.92
C PRO A 62 5.23 0.29 10.68
N LEU A 63 4.08 0.21 10.01
CA LEU A 63 3.17 1.32 9.77
C LEU A 63 2.05 1.32 10.80
N PRO A 64 1.52 2.51 11.16
CA PRO A 64 0.35 2.60 12.00
C PRO A 64 -0.83 1.81 11.38
N PRO A 65 -1.69 1.22 12.22
CA PRO A 65 -2.84 0.46 11.76
C PRO A 65 -3.78 1.35 10.94
N LYS A 66 -4.57 0.71 10.08
CA LYS A 66 -5.64 1.45 9.40
C LYS A 66 -6.66 1.90 10.44
N GLY A 67 -7.15 3.14 10.32
CA GLY A 67 -8.27 3.61 11.14
C GLY A 67 -9.49 2.67 11.02
N LYS A 68 -10.29 2.59 12.08
CA LYS A 68 -11.49 1.75 12.11
C LYS A 68 -12.43 2.19 10.99
N ARG A 69 -12.81 1.24 10.11
CA ARG A 69 -13.77 1.52 9.04
C ARG A 69 -15.18 1.40 9.62
N THR A 70 -15.88 2.52 9.81
CA THR A 70 -17.29 2.51 10.20
C THR A 70 -18.09 1.92 9.04
N ARG A 71 -18.56 0.68 9.18
CA ARG A 71 -19.49 0.09 8.20
C ARG A 71 -20.84 0.78 8.42
N LYS A 72 -21.19 1.77 7.58
CA LYS A 72 -22.59 2.20 7.48
C LYS A 72 -23.38 1.01 6.95
N ARG A 73 -24.29 0.46 7.76
CA ARG A 73 -25.30 -0.49 7.27
C ARG A 73 -26.08 0.25 6.18
N ALA A 74 -26.19 -0.34 5.00
CA ALA A 74 -27.10 0.17 3.99
C ALA A 74 -28.51 0.08 4.60
N SER A 75 -29.18 1.21 4.83
CA SER A 75 -30.60 1.15 5.12
C SER A 75 -31.25 0.64 3.85
N SER A 76 -31.88 -0.53 3.89
CA SER A 76 -32.73 -0.97 2.80
C SER A 76 -33.86 0.05 2.67
N ARG A 77 -33.73 0.99 1.74
CA ARG A 77 -34.90 1.73 1.26
C ARG A 77 -35.60 0.77 0.30
N ARG A 78 -36.73 0.27 0.80
CA ARG A 78 -37.72 -0.52 0.06
C ARG A 78 -38.48 0.41 -0.88
#